data_AF-A0A433ACV5-F1
#
_entry.id   AF-A0A433ACV5-F1
#
_cell.length_a   1.000
_cell.length_b   1.000
_cell.length_c   1.000
_cell.angle_alpha   90.00
_cell.angle_beta   90.00
_cell.angle_gamma   90.00
#
_symmetry.space_group_name_H-M   'P 1'
#
loop_
_entity.id
_entity.type
_entity.pdbx_description
1 polymer ?
#
loop_
_entity_poly.entity_id
_entity_poly.type
_entity_poly.pdbx_seq_one_letter_code
_entity_poly.pdbx_strand_id
1 'polypeptide(L)'
;MSEPEEQTEPDQPPEGEKRSSVFEHVTAEDFAIGCEAPIANSRKVDVLSLGELYESASRRANSDGDVRASRVYGLVASVVKIHFKPNDKAEPYGPMFVANGRRSLIPSDLRGAQSEVFAAVAPRILNPGLRARLADIAWLNNRKHVAMAQLAIGSYCEAVQDVTRGQAELFFDDAKATSHNGAEMLRRACQIANMTRWKEPEASTLRSLVSSLSESAFGDRDARGFLNIGELDADYKIGDVKEMAERAETLAQSTELDPYIARNVWELAARAHRQSGREADSNRCLISAAECYVRMAEAAGLKGMSASSWLMDAIKALRGIPRTKERRAALEAKLREAQASIADEMGSLSTQIDIGDLVDHARKVVSHLTLAQALFEFANLERSPASEKLREEAIKLSTESPLSSIIPMSIHDDDGKVVAKSPGLGGGDEDEYALRHLIARGEQFRRQIATSGMIEPARRTIMAEHPLEDRDLLPLAELSPFVPPGYEHLFAMGFGRFFGGDYISALHILVPQIENSLRYVLRHAAIDTSSMQSDMTQENRTLSVMLSKDRAALERIFGEAITLEIENLFDFEGGPSLRHRLAHGLLSAGACYSYDSIYACWFIFRLCCLPLFRDWQLVADRLAQL
;
A
#
# COMPACT_ATOMS: atom_id res chain seq x y z
N MET A 1 17.71 54.52 4.30
CA MET A 1 17.30 54.31 2.90
C MET A 1 17.26 52.81 2.73
N SER A 2 16.07 52.26 2.89
CA SER A 2 15.80 50.83 2.85
C SER A 2 14.75 50.65 1.76
N GLU A 3 15.12 49.93 0.70
CA GLU A 3 14.22 49.57 -0.39
C GLU A 3 13.19 48.52 0.08
N PRO A 4 11.98 48.51 -0.48
CA PRO A 4 10.90 47.65 0.00
C PRO A 4 10.98 46.24 -0.61
N GLU A 5 10.72 45.23 0.22
CA GLU A 5 10.54 43.83 -0.16
C GLU A 5 9.31 43.65 -1.06
N GLU A 6 9.53 42.97 -2.18
CA GLU A 6 8.53 42.61 -3.18
C GLU A 6 7.67 41.44 -2.64
N GLN A 7 6.36 41.65 -2.55
CA GLN A 7 5.39 40.64 -2.13
C GLN A 7 5.23 39.59 -3.24
N THR A 8 5.69 38.36 -2.99
CA THR A 8 5.36 37.19 -3.82
C THR A 8 3.89 36.81 -3.65
N GLU A 9 3.15 36.78 -4.76
CA GLU A 9 1.77 36.27 -4.87
C GLU A 9 1.65 34.79 -4.40
N PRO A 10 0.50 34.38 -3.86
CA PRO A 10 0.29 32.99 -3.45
C PRO A 10 0.09 32.06 -4.66
N ASP A 11 0.81 30.93 -4.63
CA ASP A 11 0.78 29.83 -5.58
C ASP A 11 -0.62 29.46 -6.10
N GLN A 12 -0.70 29.23 -7.42
CA GLN A 12 -1.86 28.69 -8.11
C GLN A 12 -2.11 27.22 -7.68
N PRO A 13 -3.37 26.78 -7.53
CA PRO A 13 -3.67 25.38 -7.25
C PRO A 13 -3.35 24.48 -8.47
N PRO A 14 -3.01 23.20 -8.25
CA PRO A 14 -2.51 22.30 -9.30
C PRO A 14 -3.56 22.05 -10.40
N GLU A 15 -3.06 21.90 -11.63
CA GLU A 15 -3.86 21.72 -12.86
C GLU A 15 -4.87 20.56 -12.72
N GLY A 16 -6.15 20.87 -12.93
CA GLY A 16 -7.27 19.96 -12.65
C GLY A 16 -7.51 18.89 -13.72
N GLU A 17 -7.83 17.67 -13.25
CA GLU A 17 -8.33 16.54 -14.03
C GLU A 17 -9.58 16.88 -14.86
N LYS A 18 -9.70 16.34 -16.08
CA LYS A 18 -10.75 16.71 -17.04
C LYS A 18 -12.03 15.89 -16.86
N ARG A 19 -13.18 16.57 -16.77
CA ARG A 19 -14.53 16.00 -16.62
C ARG A 19 -14.98 15.19 -17.85
N SER A 20 -15.67 14.06 -17.65
CA SER A 20 -16.14 13.19 -18.74
C SER A 20 -17.56 13.48 -19.27
N SER A 21 -18.38 14.28 -18.61
CA SER A 21 -19.75 14.60 -19.08
C SER A 21 -20.09 16.10 -19.03
N VAL A 22 -20.63 16.65 -20.12
CA VAL A 22 -21.20 17.99 -20.19
C VAL A 22 -22.70 17.86 -19.92
N PHE A 23 -23.16 18.16 -18.70
CA PHE A 23 -24.61 18.26 -18.46
C PHE A 23 -25.09 19.61 -18.97
N GLU A 24 -26.14 19.61 -19.79
CA GLU A 24 -26.90 20.82 -20.06
C GLU A 24 -27.50 21.36 -18.75
N HIS A 25 -27.53 22.69 -18.61
CA HIS A 25 -28.09 23.35 -17.44
C HIS A 25 -29.58 23.01 -17.25
N VAL A 26 -29.94 22.48 -16.08
CA VAL A 26 -31.32 22.10 -15.74
C VAL A 26 -31.95 23.19 -14.89
N THR A 27 -33.06 23.75 -15.33
CA THR A 27 -33.76 24.86 -14.66
C THR A 27 -34.69 24.37 -13.56
N ALA A 28 -35.09 25.26 -12.64
CA ALA A 28 -36.09 24.94 -11.62
C ALA A 28 -37.46 24.62 -12.21
N GLU A 29 -37.79 25.21 -13.37
CA GLU A 29 -39.01 24.87 -14.10
C GLU A 29 -38.94 23.42 -14.58
N ASP A 30 -37.79 22.94 -15.08
CA ASP A 30 -37.66 21.57 -15.55
C ASP A 30 -38.06 20.51 -14.51
N PHE A 31 -37.78 20.76 -13.23
CA PHE A 31 -38.15 19.90 -12.10
C PHE A 31 -39.66 19.77 -11.86
N ALA A 32 -40.50 20.62 -12.48
CA ALA A 32 -41.96 20.58 -12.34
C ALA A 32 -42.63 19.32 -12.94
N ILE A 33 -41.90 18.49 -13.69
CA ILE A 33 -42.40 17.24 -14.30
C ILE A 33 -42.62 16.10 -13.28
N GLY A 34 -42.32 16.31 -12.00
CA GLY A 34 -42.34 15.28 -10.98
C GLY A 34 -41.00 14.53 -10.92
N CYS A 35 -39.99 15.19 -10.34
CA CYS A 35 -38.66 14.59 -10.18
C CYS A 35 -38.66 13.28 -9.38
N GLU A 36 -39.64 13.06 -8.51
CA GLU A 36 -39.72 11.85 -7.67
C GLU A 36 -40.50 10.69 -8.33
N ALA A 37 -41.01 10.86 -9.54
CA ALA A 37 -41.70 9.78 -10.26
C ALA A 37 -40.86 8.48 -10.37
N PRO A 38 -39.53 8.51 -10.58
CA PRO A 38 -38.70 7.30 -10.60
C PRO A 38 -38.64 6.53 -9.28
N ILE A 39 -38.93 7.21 -8.16
CA ILE A 39 -38.80 6.67 -6.80
C ILE A 39 -40.15 6.56 -6.06
N ALA A 40 -41.27 6.80 -6.74
CA ALA A 40 -42.60 6.85 -6.12
C ALA A 40 -43.01 5.56 -5.40
N ASN A 41 -42.50 4.40 -5.84
CA ASN A 41 -42.76 3.09 -5.23
C ASN A 41 -41.61 2.61 -4.33
N SER A 42 -40.60 3.46 -4.08
CA SER A 42 -39.45 3.13 -3.26
C SER A 42 -39.58 3.71 -1.86
N ARG A 43 -39.29 2.90 -0.84
CA ARG A 43 -39.14 3.37 0.54
C ARG A 43 -37.70 3.78 0.87
N LYS A 44 -36.79 3.70 -0.09
CA LYS A 44 -35.36 3.96 0.13
C LYS A 44 -35.11 5.44 0.40
N VAL A 45 -34.39 5.73 1.48
CA VAL A 45 -33.89 7.07 1.82
C VAL A 45 -32.36 7.16 1.73
N ASP A 46 -31.68 6.02 1.58
CA ASP A 46 -30.29 6.00 1.15
C ASP A 46 -30.19 6.42 -0.33
N VAL A 47 -29.45 7.48 -0.61
CA VAL A 47 -29.44 8.09 -1.95
C VAL A 47 -28.69 7.26 -3.00
N LEU A 48 -27.73 6.43 -2.59
CA LEU A 48 -27.02 5.56 -3.52
C LEU A 48 -27.98 4.54 -4.14
N SER A 49 -28.91 4.03 -3.32
CA SER A 49 -29.99 3.12 -3.73
C SER A 49 -30.94 3.73 -4.77
N LEU A 50 -31.02 5.06 -4.87
CA LEU A 50 -31.86 5.75 -5.85
C LEU A 50 -31.19 5.87 -7.22
N GLY A 51 -29.87 5.68 -7.30
CA GLY A 51 -29.08 5.94 -8.52
C GLY A 51 -29.54 5.13 -9.73
N GLU A 52 -29.72 3.81 -9.56
CA GLU A 52 -30.14 2.92 -10.66
C GLU A 52 -31.57 3.21 -11.15
N LEU A 53 -32.46 3.62 -10.23
CA LEU A 53 -33.83 4.01 -10.55
C LEU A 53 -33.84 5.25 -11.44
N TYR A 54 -33.05 6.27 -11.09
CA TYR A 54 -32.93 7.49 -11.89
C TYR A 54 -32.23 7.26 -13.23
N GLU A 55 -31.18 6.43 -13.30
CA GLU A 55 -30.53 6.08 -14.58
C GLU A 55 -31.47 5.33 -15.51
N SER A 56 -32.24 4.38 -14.98
CA SER A 56 -33.21 3.62 -15.76
C SER A 56 -34.37 4.50 -16.21
N ALA A 57 -34.80 5.47 -15.40
CA ALA A 57 -35.80 6.45 -15.80
C ALA A 57 -35.26 7.43 -16.86
N SER A 58 -34.02 7.91 -16.73
CA SER A 58 -33.38 8.80 -17.71
C SER A 58 -33.22 8.14 -19.07
N ARG A 59 -32.81 6.86 -19.10
CA ARG A 59 -32.73 6.04 -20.33
C ARG A 59 -34.09 5.85 -20.98
N ARG A 60 -35.14 5.52 -20.21
CA ARG A 60 -36.50 5.37 -20.74
C ARG A 60 -37.03 6.69 -21.31
N ALA A 61 -36.92 7.79 -20.56
CA ALA A 61 -37.34 9.11 -21.03
C ALA A 61 -36.61 9.52 -22.33
N ASN A 62 -35.32 9.19 -22.46
CA ASN A 62 -34.57 9.42 -23.70
C ASN A 62 -35.13 8.60 -24.88
N SER A 63 -35.42 7.32 -24.66
CA SER A 63 -36.03 6.45 -25.68
C SER A 63 -37.43 6.90 -26.09
N ASP A 64 -38.21 7.45 -25.14
CA ASP A 64 -39.56 7.95 -25.35
C ASP A 64 -39.59 9.37 -25.96
N GLY A 65 -38.43 10.00 -26.14
CA GLY A 65 -38.30 11.36 -26.68
C GLY A 65 -38.64 12.47 -25.68
N ASP A 66 -38.83 12.16 -24.40
CA ASP A 66 -39.01 13.16 -23.34
C ASP A 66 -37.66 13.71 -22.90
N VAL A 67 -37.18 14.69 -23.65
CA VAL A 67 -35.89 15.37 -23.43
C VAL A 67 -35.82 16.01 -22.04
N ARG A 68 -36.93 16.59 -21.57
CA ARG A 68 -36.98 17.28 -20.29
C ARG A 68 -36.84 16.29 -19.13
N ALA A 69 -37.59 15.19 -19.16
CA ALA A 69 -37.48 14.14 -18.16
C ALA A 69 -36.12 13.44 -18.19
N SER A 70 -35.60 13.15 -19.38
CA SER A 70 -34.28 12.53 -19.53
C SER A 70 -33.19 13.38 -18.87
N ARG A 71 -33.21 14.70 -19.09
CA ARG A 71 -32.25 15.64 -18.53
C ARG A 71 -32.36 15.76 -17.00
N VAL A 72 -33.57 15.91 -16.46
CA VAL A 72 -33.78 16.00 -15.00
C VAL A 72 -33.34 14.70 -14.32
N TYR A 73 -33.80 13.54 -14.81
CA TYR A 73 -33.45 12.25 -14.22
C TYR A 73 -31.97 11.94 -14.36
N GLY A 74 -31.33 12.33 -15.48
CA GLY A 74 -29.89 12.16 -15.69
C GLY A 74 -29.05 13.02 -14.73
N LEU A 75 -29.46 14.26 -14.47
CA LEU A 75 -28.82 15.11 -13.47
C LEU A 75 -28.98 14.51 -12.06
N VAL A 76 -30.20 14.13 -11.68
CA VAL A 76 -30.44 13.55 -10.35
C VAL A 76 -29.67 12.24 -10.16
N ALA A 77 -29.66 11.34 -11.16
CA ALA A 77 -28.84 10.12 -11.16
C ALA A 77 -27.37 10.41 -10.86
N SER A 78 -26.83 11.45 -11.49
CA SER A 78 -25.43 11.84 -11.32
C SER A 78 -25.15 12.42 -9.94
N VAL A 79 -26.10 13.20 -9.40
CA VAL A 79 -25.99 13.85 -8.09
C VAL A 79 -26.09 12.84 -6.94
N VAL A 80 -27.02 11.88 -7.02
CA VAL A 80 -27.18 10.86 -5.98
C VAL A 80 -26.03 9.85 -5.97
N LYS A 81 -25.32 9.71 -7.09
CA LYS A 81 -24.10 8.90 -7.23
C LYS A 81 -22.80 9.64 -6.91
N ILE A 82 -22.85 10.89 -6.45
CA ILE A 82 -21.65 11.53 -5.90
C ILE A 82 -21.24 10.76 -4.63
N HIS A 83 -20.00 10.29 -4.58
CA HIS A 83 -19.50 9.47 -3.48
C HIS A 83 -19.61 10.25 -2.17
N PHE A 84 -20.35 9.69 -1.21
CA PHE A 84 -20.57 10.28 0.10
C PHE A 84 -19.56 9.72 1.07
N LYS A 85 -18.71 10.59 1.61
CA LYS A 85 -17.64 10.22 2.54
C LYS A 85 -17.60 11.19 3.72
N PRO A 86 -18.64 11.25 4.56
CA PRO A 86 -18.73 12.23 5.63
C PRO A 86 -17.63 12.07 6.70
N ASN A 87 -16.83 11.01 6.70
CA ASN A 87 -15.64 10.94 7.57
C ASN A 87 -14.55 11.94 7.18
N ASP A 88 -14.51 12.37 5.90
CA ASP A 88 -13.68 13.47 5.43
C ASP A 88 -14.40 14.80 5.68
N LYS A 89 -13.97 15.52 6.73
CA LYS A 89 -14.59 16.79 7.14
C LYS A 89 -14.36 17.91 6.12
N ALA A 90 -13.26 17.86 5.38
CA ALA A 90 -12.90 18.88 4.41
C ALA A 90 -13.67 18.66 3.09
N GLU A 91 -13.72 17.40 2.64
CA GLU A 91 -14.38 16.99 1.42
C GLU A 91 -15.38 15.85 1.69
N PRO A 92 -16.59 16.17 2.20
CA PRO A 92 -17.61 15.17 2.53
C PRO A 92 -18.18 14.44 1.30
N TYR A 93 -17.80 14.89 0.10
CA TYR A 93 -18.19 14.34 -1.18
C TYR A 93 -16.98 14.22 -2.10
N GLY A 94 -16.86 13.09 -2.79
CA GLY A 94 -15.78 12.83 -3.74
C GLY A 94 -16.29 12.23 -5.06
N PRO A 95 -15.38 12.03 -6.03
CA PRO A 95 -15.72 11.30 -7.23
C PRO A 95 -15.95 9.82 -6.88
N MET A 96 -17.00 9.24 -7.44
CA MET A 96 -17.25 7.79 -7.39
C MET A 96 -16.25 6.97 -8.22
N PHE A 97 -15.65 7.57 -9.25
CA PHE A 97 -14.72 6.88 -10.14
C PHE A 97 -13.67 7.85 -10.67
N VAL A 98 -12.41 7.42 -10.67
CA VAL A 98 -11.26 8.14 -11.24
C VAL A 98 -10.48 7.16 -12.11
N ALA A 99 -10.27 7.48 -13.39
CA ALA A 99 -9.44 6.70 -14.29
C ALA A 99 -8.94 7.54 -15.46
N ASN A 100 -7.70 7.29 -15.92
CA ASN A 100 -7.11 7.90 -17.11
C ASN A 100 -7.20 9.44 -17.12
N GLY A 101 -6.94 10.10 -15.98
CA GLY A 101 -7.01 11.55 -15.82
C GLY A 101 -8.42 12.15 -15.92
N ARG A 102 -9.46 11.32 -15.79
CA ARG A 102 -10.87 11.71 -15.76
C ARG A 102 -11.51 11.24 -14.46
N ARG A 103 -12.49 12.00 -13.98
CA ARG A 103 -13.29 11.66 -12.79
C ARG A 103 -14.78 11.86 -13.00
N SER A 104 -15.57 11.17 -12.17
CA SER A 104 -17.01 11.43 -12.05
C SER A 104 -17.30 12.75 -11.31
N LEU A 105 -18.57 13.13 -11.33
CA LEU A 105 -19.07 14.41 -10.83
C LEU A 105 -18.77 14.59 -9.32
N ILE A 106 -18.40 15.81 -8.94
CA ILE A 106 -18.35 16.25 -7.53
C ILE A 106 -19.18 17.53 -7.34
N PRO A 107 -19.50 17.94 -6.10
CA PRO A 107 -20.35 19.10 -5.87
C PRO A 107 -19.82 20.40 -6.48
N SER A 108 -18.50 20.63 -6.49
CA SER A 108 -17.91 21.86 -7.02
C SER A 108 -18.14 22.04 -8.53
N ASP A 109 -18.36 20.95 -9.27
CA ASP A 109 -18.71 20.98 -10.70
C ASP A 109 -20.12 21.56 -10.96
N LEU A 110 -20.94 21.67 -9.91
CA LEU A 110 -22.33 22.15 -9.95
C LEU A 110 -22.47 23.55 -9.32
N ARG A 111 -21.37 24.23 -8.99
CA ARG A 111 -21.38 25.60 -8.45
C ARG A 111 -22.03 26.58 -9.41
N GLY A 112 -22.62 27.64 -8.86
CA GLY A 112 -23.34 28.67 -9.64
C GLY A 112 -24.78 28.27 -9.91
N ALA A 113 -25.24 28.47 -11.15
CA ALA A 113 -26.67 28.42 -11.48
C ALA A 113 -27.34 27.08 -11.15
N GLN A 114 -26.66 25.95 -11.36
CA GLN A 114 -27.22 24.63 -11.04
C GLN A 114 -27.44 24.44 -9.53
N SER A 115 -26.53 24.97 -8.70
CA SER A 115 -26.65 24.97 -7.24
C SER A 115 -27.83 25.83 -6.75
N GLU A 116 -28.12 26.95 -7.41
CA GLU A 116 -29.27 27.80 -7.11
C GLU A 116 -30.59 27.10 -7.45
N VAL A 117 -30.62 26.30 -8.53
CA VAL A 117 -31.75 25.45 -8.86
C VAL A 117 -32.00 24.41 -7.77
N PHE A 118 -30.96 23.76 -7.24
CA PHE A 118 -31.12 22.84 -6.11
C PHE A 118 -31.65 23.54 -4.86
N ALA A 119 -31.18 24.75 -4.55
CA ALA A 119 -31.70 25.53 -3.43
C ALA A 119 -33.20 25.85 -3.57
N ALA A 120 -33.66 26.13 -4.80
CA ALA A 120 -35.06 26.41 -5.07
C ALA A 120 -35.96 25.16 -5.05
N VAL A 121 -35.42 24.01 -5.47
CA VAL A 121 -36.19 22.76 -5.64
C VAL A 121 -36.22 21.92 -4.35
N ALA A 122 -35.12 21.86 -3.59
CA ALA A 122 -34.99 20.98 -2.43
C ALA A 122 -36.17 21.09 -1.43
N PRO A 123 -36.72 22.28 -1.09
CA PRO A 123 -37.89 22.39 -0.19
C PRO A 123 -39.15 21.65 -0.64
N ARG A 124 -39.25 21.30 -1.93
CA ARG A 124 -40.43 20.64 -2.53
C ARG A 124 -40.27 19.13 -2.65
N ILE A 125 -39.08 18.58 -2.36
CA ILE A 125 -38.80 17.15 -2.43
C ILE A 125 -39.39 16.45 -1.21
N LEU A 126 -40.10 15.34 -1.41
CA LEU A 126 -40.73 14.58 -0.33
C LEU A 126 -39.78 13.56 0.28
N ASN A 127 -39.02 12.83 -0.53
CA ASN A 127 -38.05 11.84 -0.08
C ASN A 127 -36.93 12.53 0.73
N PRO A 128 -36.79 12.23 2.03
CA PRO A 128 -35.88 12.98 2.90
C PRO A 128 -34.41 12.77 2.54
N GLY A 129 -34.04 11.60 2.00
CA GLY A 129 -32.70 11.32 1.50
C GLY A 129 -32.29 12.20 0.33
N LEU A 130 -33.13 12.23 -0.71
CA LEU A 130 -32.92 13.07 -1.88
C LEU A 130 -32.95 14.56 -1.51
N ARG A 131 -33.90 14.97 -0.66
CA ARG A 131 -33.99 16.33 -0.15
C ARG A 131 -32.72 16.75 0.57
N ALA A 132 -32.19 15.92 1.46
CA ALA A 132 -30.95 16.16 2.18
C ALA A 132 -29.77 16.34 1.22
N ARG A 133 -29.65 15.47 0.20
CA ARG A 133 -28.57 15.52 -0.79
C ARG A 133 -28.57 16.83 -1.59
N LEU A 134 -29.73 17.24 -2.11
CA LEU A 134 -29.83 18.47 -2.89
C LEU A 134 -29.58 19.70 -2.03
N ALA A 135 -30.14 19.74 -0.82
CA ALA A 135 -29.95 20.84 0.12
C ALA A 135 -28.49 20.96 0.59
N ASP A 136 -27.84 19.85 0.95
CA ASP A 136 -26.44 19.87 1.39
C ASP A 136 -25.50 20.31 0.26
N ILE A 137 -25.67 19.80 -0.97
CA ILE A 137 -24.87 20.26 -2.12
C ILE A 137 -25.09 21.75 -2.38
N ALA A 138 -26.34 22.22 -2.33
CA ALA A 138 -26.66 23.63 -2.53
C ALA A 138 -25.97 24.53 -1.49
N TRP A 139 -25.99 24.13 -0.22
CA TRP A 139 -25.31 24.84 0.86
C TRP A 139 -23.78 24.73 0.78
N LEU A 140 -23.25 23.56 0.45
CA LEU A 140 -21.81 23.32 0.33
C LEU A 140 -21.19 24.22 -0.75
N ASN A 141 -21.89 24.40 -1.86
CA ASN A 141 -21.48 25.24 -2.97
C ASN A 141 -21.68 26.73 -2.70
N ASN A 142 -22.67 27.11 -1.88
CA ASN A 142 -22.92 28.49 -1.49
C ASN A 142 -23.35 28.58 -0.02
N ARG A 143 -22.37 28.90 0.85
CA ARG A 143 -22.54 28.95 2.31
C ARG A 143 -23.54 30.01 2.79
N LYS A 144 -23.99 30.93 1.92
CA LYS A 144 -25.02 31.93 2.24
C LYS A 144 -26.42 31.32 2.31
N HIS A 145 -26.65 30.14 1.74
CA HIS A 145 -27.93 29.42 1.79
C HIS A 145 -28.14 28.72 3.14
N VAL A 146 -28.23 29.49 4.22
CA VAL A 146 -28.40 28.96 5.58
C VAL A 146 -29.66 28.10 5.70
N ALA A 147 -30.75 28.47 5.02
CA ALA A 147 -31.97 27.67 4.96
C ALA A 147 -31.74 26.26 4.37
N MET A 148 -30.79 26.11 3.43
CA MET A 148 -30.44 24.80 2.88
C MET A 148 -29.62 23.97 3.87
N ALA A 149 -28.80 24.61 4.72
CA ALA A 149 -28.13 23.91 5.82
C ALA A 149 -29.14 23.34 6.82
N GLN A 150 -30.11 24.17 7.25
CA GLN A 150 -31.21 23.76 8.14
C GLN A 150 -32.02 22.62 7.51
N LEU A 151 -32.41 22.77 6.24
CA LEU A 151 -33.16 21.76 5.51
C LEU A 151 -32.40 20.44 5.40
N ALA A 152 -31.09 20.48 5.13
CA ALA A 152 -30.26 19.29 5.08
C ALA A 152 -30.20 18.58 6.43
N ILE A 153 -29.96 19.30 7.54
CA ILE A 153 -29.96 18.73 8.90
C ILE A 153 -31.30 18.07 9.20
N GLY A 154 -32.40 18.80 9.02
CA GLY A 154 -33.75 18.29 9.28
C GLY A 154 -34.07 17.06 8.45
N SER A 155 -33.70 17.05 7.16
CA SER A 155 -33.96 15.94 6.25
C SER A 155 -33.14 14.69 6.57
N TYR A 156 -31.88 14.84 6.99
CA TYR A 156 -31.09 13.71 7.48
C TYR A 156 -31.71 13.11 8.75
N CYS A 157 -32.16 13.95 9.69
CA CYS A 157 -32.85 13.50 10.89
C CYS A 157 -34.16 12.77 10.57
N GLU A 158 -34.98 13.34 9.68
CA GLU A 158 -36.26 12.76 9.24
C GLU A 158 -36.07 11.38 8.59
N ALA A 159 -35.13 11.27 7.66
CA ALA A 159 -34.82 9.99 7.02
C ALA A 159 -34.47 8.90 8.05
N VAL A 160 -33.63 9.22 9.03
CA VAL A 160 -33.23 8.26 10.07
C VAL A 160 -34.39 7.93 11.00
N GLN A 161 -35.22 8.91 11.36
CA GLN A 161 -36.43 8.67 12.16
C GLN A 161 -37.45 7.78 11.44
N ASP A 162 -37.63 7.98 10.14
CA ASP A 162 -38.55 7.17 9.34
C ASP A 162 -38.08 5.73 9.24
N VAL A 163 -36.77 5.49 9.17
CA VAL A 163 -36.18 4.14 9.29
C VAL A 163 -36.46 3.55 10.67
N THR A 164 -36.27 4.31 11.76
CA THR A 164 -36.61 3.85 13.13
C THR A 164 -38.09 3.47 13.27
N ARG A 165 -38.99 4.18 12.58
CA ARG A 165 -40.45 3.89 12.58
C ARG A 165 -40.86 2.78 11.59
N GLY A 166 -39.93 2.23 10.79
CA GLY A 166 -40.23 1.24 9.75
C GLY A 166 -40.96 1.82 8.53
N GLN A 167 -40.93 3.14 8.35
CA GLN A 167 -41.57 3.87 7.25
C GLN A 167 -40.63 4.03 6.03
N ALA A 168 -39.32 3.95 6.26
CA ALA A 168 -38.28 4.06 5.24
C ALA A 168 -37.22 2.95 5.38
N GLU A 169 -36.43 2.76 4.32
CA GLU A 169 -35.36 1.77 4.25
C GLU A 169 -34.02 2.41 3.87
N LEU A 170 -32.91 1.88 4.40
CA LEU A 170 -31.56 2.25 3.99
C LEU A 170 -31.09 1.35 2.82
N PHE A 171 -29.78 1.32 2.55
CA PHE A 171 -29.21 0.56 1.43
C PHE A 171 -29.61 -0.92 1.44
N PHE A 172 -29.28 -1.62 2.53
CA PHE A 172 -29.74 -2.99 2.75
C PHE A 172 -31.15 -2.99 3.34
N ASP A 173 -31.96 -3.96 2.90
CA ASP A 173 -33.25 -4.25 3.53
C ASP A 173 -33.00 -4.65 5.00
N ASP A 174 -33.89 -4.21 5.90
CA ASP A 174 -33.80 -4.39 7.36
C ASP A 174 -32.60 -3.72 8.08
N ALA A 175 -31.85 -2.86 7.39
CA ALA A 175 -30.81 -2.06 8.03
C ALA A 175 -31.41 -1.11 9.08
N LYS A 176 -30.93 -1.23 10.33
CA LYS A 176 -31.32 -0.35 11.44
C LYS A 176 -30.87 1.09 11.20
N ALA A 177 -31.57 2.05 11.81
CA ALA A 177 -31.17 3.45 11.88
C ALA A 177 -29.76 3.68 12.48
N THR A 178 -29.31 2.75 13.35
CA THR A 178 -27.98 2.74 13.97
C THR A 178 -26.88 2.09 13.10
N SER A 179 -27.24 1.58 11.92
CA SER A 179 -26.28 1.03 10.96
C SER A 179 -25.34 2.11 10.42
N HIS A 180 -24.32 1.68 9.66
CA HIS A 180 -23.33 2.58 9.07
C HIS A 180 -23.98 3.70 8.23
N ASN A 181 -24.90 3.37 7.32
CA ASN A 181 -25.58 4.36 6.47
C ASN A 181 -26.34 5.42 7.30
N GLY A 182 -27.09 4.98 8.32
CA GLY A 182 -27.83 5.90 9.19
C GLY A 182 -26.89 6.79 10.00
N ALA A 183 -25.80 6.23 10.53
CA ALA A 183 -24.78 6.98 11.26
C ALA A 183 -24.05 7.99 10.36
N GLU A 184 -23.77 7.68 9.09
CA GLU A 184 -23.16 8.60 8.13
C GLU A 184 -24.06 9.81 7.82
N MET A 185 -25.36 9.58 7.67
CA MET A 185 -26.36 10.67 7.53
C MET A 185 -26.35 11.60 8.74
N LEU A 186 -26.38 11.05 9.96
CA LEU A 186 -26.31 11.83 11.19
C LEU A 186 -24.94 12.51 11.38
N ARG A 187 -23.84 11.87 10.95
CA ARG A 187 -22.49 12.45 10.97
C ARG A 187 -22.47 13.73 10.16
N ARG A 188 -23.02 13.69 8.95
CA ARG A 188 -23.08 14.87 8.09
C ARG A 188 -23.99 15.95 8.69
N ALA A 189 -25.15 15.58 9.23
CA ALA A 189 -26.00 16.52 9.94
C ALA A 189 -25.26 17.20 11.11
N CYS A 190 -24.48 16.46 11.90
CA CYS A 190 -23.67 17.01 13.00
C CYS A 190 -22.56 17.94 12.48
N GLN A 191 -21.93 17.63 11.35
CA GLN A 191 -20.95 18.53 10.73
C GLN A 191 -21.56 19.85 10.33
N ILE A 192 -22.70 19.81 9.63
CA ILE A 192 -23.41 21.01 9.20
C ILE A 192 -23.81 21.83 10.44
N ALA A 193 -24.43 21.18 11.43
CA ALA A 193 -24.82 21.83 12.69
C ALA A 193 -23.63 22.45 13.43
N ASN A 194 -22.48 21.77 13.46
CA ASN A 194 -21.27 22.31 14.08
C ASN A 194 -20.71 23.52 13.32
N MET A 195 -20.72 23.48 11.99
CA MET A 195 -20.31 24.61 11.14
C MET A 195 -21.24 25.82 11.28
N THR A 196 -22.55 25.60 11.49
CA THR A 196 -23.53 26.66 11.79
C THR A 196 -23.61 27.02 13.28
N ARG A 197 -22.72 26.47 14.11
CA ARG A 197 -22.59 26.72 15.55
C ARG A 197 -23.82 26.32 16.37
N TRP A 198 -24.55 25.29 15.94
CA TRP A 198 -25.68 24.69 16.66
C TRP A 198 -26.81 25.66 17.00
N LYS A 199 -26.99 26.73 16.20
CA LYS A 199 -27.99 27.78 16.47
C LYS A 199 -29.40 27.41 16.03
N GLU A 200 -29.52 26.42 15.16
CA GLU A 200 -30.76 26.09 14.48
C GLU A 200 -31.66 25.19 15.33
N PRO A 201 -33.01 25.33 15.25
CA PRO A 201 -33.94 24.45 15.95
C PRO A 201 -33.69 22.97 15.66
N GLU A 202 -33.38 22.61 14.40
CA GLU A 202 -33.10 21.25 13.94
C GLU A 202 -31.89 20.63 14.64
N ALA A 203 -30.96 21.46 15.13
CA ALA A 203 -29.79 21.00 15.85
C ALA A 203 -30.16 20.39 17.21
N SER A 204 -31.25 20.84 17.84
CA SER A 204 -31.79 20.24 19.07
C SER A 204 -32.42 18.89 18.81
N THR A 205 -33.18 18.76 17.71
CA THR A 205 -33.76 17.49 17.24
C THR A 205 -32.66 16.47 16.93
N LEU A 206 -31.59 16.90 16.26
CA LEU A 206 -30.44 16.05 15.96
C LEU A 206 -29.78 15.52 17.24
N ARG A 207 -29.52 16.38 18.23
CA ARG A 207 -28.95 15.96 19.52
C ARG A 207 -29.82 14.95 20.24
N SER A 208 -31.13 15.22 20.31
CA SER A 208 -32.09 14.30 20.92
C SER A 208 -32.16 12.95 20.19
N LEU A 209 -32.14 12.98 18.86
CA LEU A 209 -32.14 11.77 18.03
C LEU A 209 -30.89 10.93 18.28
N VAL A 210 -29.69 11.52 18.22
CA VAL A 210 -28.42 10.82 18.49
C VAL A 210 -28.43 10.20 19.90
N SER A 211 -28.85 10.95 20.92
CA SER A 211 -28.94 10.44 22.31
C SER A 211 -29.90 9.25 22.40
N SER A 212 -31.10 9.36 21.82
CA SER A 212 -32.10 8.30 21.85
C SER A 212 -31.67 7.03 21.11
N LEU A 213 -30.95 7.18 20.00
CA LEU A 213 -30.43 6.04 19.23
C LEU A 213 -29.29 5.34 19.99
N SER A 214 -28.44 6.09 20.69
CA SER A 214 -27.40 5.53 21.56
C SER A 214 -28.03 4.74 22.72
N GLU A 215 -29.05 5.30 23.37
CA GLU A 215 -29.81 4.65 24.44
C GLU A 215 -30.49 3.36 23.97
N SER A 216 -31.18 3.42 22.83
CA SER A 216 -31.85 2.25 22.24
C SER A 216 -30.85 1.16 21.87
N ALA A 217 -29.74 1.52 21.20
CA ALA A 217 -28.71 0.56 20.82
C ALA A 217 -28.08 -0.13 22.04
N PHE A 218 -27.87 0.61 23.13
CA PHE A 218 -27.43 0.04 24.39
C PHE A 218 -28.46 -0.92 24.99
N GLY A 219 -29.73 -0.51 25.07
CA GLY A 219 -30.82 -1.34 25.59
C GLY A 219 -31.01 -2.65 24.81
N ASP A 220 -30.89 -2.58 23.49
CA ASP A 220 -30.99 -3.73 22.58
C ASP A 220 -29.73 -4.61 22.56
N ARG A 221 -28.68 -4.23 23.31
CA ARG A 221 -27.34 -4.85 23.28
C ARG A 221 -26.72 -4.87 21.88
N ASP A 222 -27.08 -3.91 21.04
CA ASP A 222 -26.54 -3.74 19.69
C ASP A 222 -25.21 -3.00 19.75
N ALA A 223 -24.13 -3.72 20.06
CA ALA A 223 -22.79 -3.14 20.22
C ALA A 223 -22.30 -2.41 18.97
N ARG A 224 -22.65 -2.90 17.76
CA ARG A 224 -22.25 -2.25 16.49
C ARG A 224 -23.03 -0.97 16.25
N GLY A 225 -24.35 -0.99 16.46
CA GLY A 225 -25.18 0.20 16.40
C GLY A 225 -24.77 1.25 17.44
N PHE A 226 -24.45 0.80 18.66
CA PHE A 226 -23.98 1.65 19.74
C PHE A 226 -22.64 2.30 19.38
N LEU A 227 -21.69 1.55 18.82
CA LEU A 227 -20.41 2.10 18.35
C LEU A 227 -20.61 3.18 17.29
N ASN A 228 -21.38 2.88 16.24
CA ASN A 228 -21.62 3.80 15.13
C ASN A 228 -22.19 5.15 15.59
N ILE A 229 -23.15 5.13 16.52
CA ILE A 229 -23.78 6.33 17.07
C ILE A 229 -22.91 6.97 18.17
N GLY A 230 -22.28 6.17 19.02
CA GLY A 230 -21.46 6.62 20.14
C GLY A 230 -20.21 7.37 19.69
N GLU A 231 -19.63 7.02 18.55
CA GLU A 231 -18.55 7.81 17.94
C GLU A 231 -19.01 9.23 17.58
N LEU A 232 -20.23 9.37 17.03
CA LEU A 232 -20.81 10.67 16.71
C LEU A 232 -21.02 11.49 17.98
N ASP A 233 -21.62 10.87 18.99
CA ASP A 233 -21.82 11.51 20.28
C ASP A 233 -20.49 11.99 20.87
N ALA A 234 -19.46 11.15 20.89
CA ALA A 234 -18.13 11.49 21.42
C ALA A 234 -17.38 12.53 20.57
N ASP A 235 -17.64 12.64 19.27
CA ASP A 235 -17.06 13.65 18.36
C ASP A 235 -17.67 15.03 18.60
N TYR A 236 -18.99 15.09 18.83
CA TYR A 236 -19.75 16.34 18.92
C TYR A 236 -20.19 16.71 20.35
N LYS A 237 -19.86 15.89 21.34
CA LYS A 237 -20.18 16.07 22.77
C LYS A 237 -21.68 16.30 22.98
N ILE A 238 -22.49 15.34 22.54
CA ILE A 238 -23.95 15.47 22.52
C ILE A 238 -24.56 15.06 23.87
N GLY A 239 -24.27 13.83 24.32
CA GLY A 239 -24.74 13.22 25.55
C GLY A 239 -23.73 13.30 26.70
N ASP A 240 -24.06 12.62 27.80
CA ASP A 240 -23.18 12.52 28.97
C ASP A 240 -22.03 11.53 28.70
N VAL A 241 -20.81 12.06 28.67
CA VAL A 241 -19.59 11.30 28.38
C VAL A 241 -19.31 10.21 29.42
N LYS A 242 -19.71 10.41 30.69
CA LYS A 242 -19.51 9.40 31.74
C LYS A 242 -20.46 8.22 31.53
N GLU A 243 -21.71 8.52 31.22
CA GLU A 243 -22.71 7.49 30.94
C GLU A 243 -22.37 6.70 29.67
N MET A 244 -21.90 7.39 28.62
CA MET A 244 -21.39 6.74 27.40
C MET A 244 -20.26 5.75 27.72
N ALA A 245 -19.30 6.15 28.56
CA ALA A 245 -18.19 5.30 28.94
C ALA A 245 -18.68 4.03 29.67
N GLU A 246 -19.59 4.18 30.64
CA GLU A 246 -20.13 3.07 31.43
C GLU A 246 -20.96 2.09 30.58
N ARG A 247 -21.77 2.61 29.65
CA ARG A 247 -22.52 1.80 28.67
C ARG A 247 -21.59 1.04 27.72
N ALA A 248 -20.56 1.72 27.21
CA ALA A 248 -19.56 1.11 26.32
C ALA A 248 -18.82 -0.04 27.02
N GLU A 249 -18.34 0.17 28.26
CA GLU A 249 -17.70 -0.90 29.03
C GLU A 249 -18.63 -2.09 29.25
N THR A 250 -19.89 -1.84 29.60
CA THR A 250 -20.89 -2.88 29.84
C THR A 250 -21.12 -3.74 28.58
N LEU A 251 -21.22 -3.11 27.40
CA LEU A 251 -21.36 -3.84 26.14
C LEU A 251 -20.10 -4.63 25.77
N ALA A 252 -18.93 -4.03 25.97
CA ALA A 252 -17.65 -4.61 25.57
C ALA A 252 -17.21 -5.79 26.45
N GLN A 253 -17.77 -5.93 27.64
CA GLN A 253 -17.54 -7.07 28.56
C GLN A 253 -18.25 -8.36 28.13
N SER A 254 -19.19 -8.31 27.18
CA SER A 254 -19.87 -9.52 26.70
C SER A 254 -18.89 -10.50 26.06
N THR A 255 -18.88 -11.75 26.54
CA THR A 255 -18.03 -12.82 25.99
C THR A 255 -18.52 -13.34 24.65
N GLU A 256 -19.80 -13.12 24.32
CA GLU A 256 -20.40 -13.50 23.05
C GLU A 256 -20.12 -12.46 21.94
N LEU A 257 -19.64 -11.28 22.33
CA LEU A 257 -19.34 -10.22 21.36
C LEU A 257 -18.06 -10.56 20.59
N ASP A 258 -18.17 -10.47 19.27
CA ASP A 258 -17.03 -10.59 18.36
C ASP A 258 -15.85 -9.71 18.85
N PRO A 259 -14.64 -10.27 19.02
CA PRO A 259 -13.50 -9.54 19.58
C PRO A 259 -13.14 -8.26 18.81
N TYR A 260 -13.35 -8.22 17.49
CA TYR A 260 -13.08 -7.03 16.69
C TYR A 260 -14.06 -5.90 17.03
N ILE A 261 -15.36 -6.21 17.16
CA ILE A 261 -16.35 -5.22 17.62
C ILE A 261 -16.05 -4.80 19.06
N ALA A 262 -15.79 -5.77 19.96
CA ALA A 262 -15.49 -5.50 21.36
C ALA A 262 -14.29 -4.55 21.53
N ARG A 263 -13.23 -4.71 20.72
CA ARG A 263 -12.08 -3.79 20.68
C ARG A 263 -12.51 -2.34 20.47
N ASN A 264 -13.31 -2.10 19.43
CA ASN A 264 -13.72 -0.74 19.06
C ASN A 264 -14.62 -0.12 20.14
N VAL A 265 -15.49 -0.92 20.78
CA VAL A 265 -16.31 -0.45 21.89
C VAL A 265 -15.45 -0.13 23.12
N TRP A 266 -14.40 -0.91 23.40
CA TRP A 266 -13.42 -0.59 24.44
C TRP A 266 -12.65 0.70 24.14
N GLU A 267 -12.27 0.94 22.89
CA GLU A 267 -11.61 2.17 22.47
C GLU A 267 -12.52 3.40 22.60
N LEU A 268 -13.81 3.24 22.28
CA LEU A 268 -14.84 4.26 22.53
C LEU A 268 -14.98 4.55 24.03
N ALA A 269 -15.04 3.51 24.88
CA ALA A 269 -15.07 3.66 26.34
C ALA A 269 -13.83 4.40 26.86
N ALA A 270 -12.63 4.03 26.36
CA ALA A 270 -11.38 4.67 26.74
C ALA A 270 -11.39 6.17 26.39
N ARG A 271 -11.80 6.49 25.16
CA ARG A 271 -11.92 7.86 24.69
C ARG A 271 -12.89 8.67 25.56
N ALA A 272 -14.05 8.11 25.90
CA ALA A 272 -15.03 8.76 26.76
C ALA A 272 -14.47 8.99 28.19
N HIS A 273 -13.81 7.99 28.79
CA HIS A 273 -13.16 8.17 30.09
C HIS A 273 -12.10 9.26 30.09
N ARG A 274 -11.24 9.30 29.07
CA ARG A 274 -10.24 10.35 28.90
C ARG A 274 -10.88 11.74 28.78
N GLN A 275 -11.95 11.88 28.01
CA GLN A 275 -12.69 13.14 27.91
C GLN A 275 -13.29 13.59 29.24
N SER A 276 -13.63 12.65 30.14
CA SER A 276 -14.09 12.94 31.51
C SER A 276 -12.96 13.15 32.54
N GLY A 277 -11.69 13.11 32.11
CA GLY A 277 -10.51 13.25 32.99
C GLY A 277 -10.15 11.98 33.77
N ARG A 278 -10.75 10.83 33.46
CA ARG A 278 -10.53 9.53 34.13
C ARG A 278 -9.44 8.71 33.41
N GLU A 279 -8.19 9.19 33.45
CA GLU A 279 -7.09 8.56 32.70
C GLU A 279 -6.80 7.11 33.13
N ALA A 280 -7.01 6.76 34.40
CA ALA A 280 -6.84 5.39 34.89
C ALA A 280 -7.87 4.42 34.26
N ASP A 281 -9.14 4.83 34.16
CA ASP A 281 -10.19 4.05 33.52
C ASP A 281 -10.00 3.98 32.00
N SER A 282 -9.52 5.07 31.38
CA SER A 282 -9.10 5.06 29.98
C SER A 282 -8.02 4.02 29.71
N ASN A 283 -6.97 3.98 30.54
CA ASN A 283 -5.89 3.01 30.41
C ASN A 283 -6.38 1.57 30.63
N ARG A 284 -7.30 1.33 31.58
CA ARG A 284 -7.94 0.02 31.76
C ARG A 284 -8.67 -0.41 30.48
N CYS A 285 -9.47 0.47 29.89
CA CYS A 285 -10.21 0.18 28.67
C CYS A 285 -9.29 -0.11 27.48
N LEU A 286 -8.18 0.65 27.32
CA LEU A 286 -7.19 0.38 26.28
C LEU A 286 -6.46 -0.95 26.47
N ILE A 287 -6.21 -1.37 27.71
CA ILE A 287 -5.69 -2.72 27.99
C ILE A 287 -6.71 -3.77 27.55
N SER A 288 -7.99 -3.60 27.88
CA SER A 288 -9.05 -4.52 27.43
C SER A 288 -9.19 -4.56 25.90
N ALA A 289 -9.03 -3.42 25.22
CA ALA A 289 -8.96 -3.37 23.76
C ALA A 289 -7.77 -4.17 23.22
N ALA A 290 -6.59 -4.03 23.84
CA ALA A 290 -5.41 -4.81 23.46
C ALA A 290 -5.61 -6.33 23.65
N GLU A 291 -6.29 -6.75 24.72
CA GLU A 291 -6.63 -8.15 24.95
C GLU A 291 -7.62 -8.70 23.91
N CYS A 292 -8.38 -7.86 23.23
CA CYS A 292 -9.21 -8.30 22.10
C CYS A 292 -8.35 -8.81 20.93
N TYR A 293 -7.19 -8.19 20.66
CA TYR A 293 -6.24 -8.74 19.68
C TYR A 293 -5.72 -10.11 20.09
N VAL A 294 -5.46 -10.31 21.38
CA VAL A 294 -5.03 -11.62 21.90
C VAL A 294 -6.12 -12.67 21.69
N ARG A 295 -7.39 -12.34 21.97
CA ARG A 295 -8.54 -13.23 21.68
C ARG A 295 -8.67 -13.55 20.20
N MET A 296 -8.43 -12.59 19.31
CA MET A 296 -8.42 -12.85 17.86
C MET A 296 -7.26 -13.79 17.48
N ALA A 297 -6.08 -13.63 18.07
CA ALA A 297 -4.96 -14.54 17.85
C ALA A 297 -5.25 -15.95 18.37
N GLU A 298 -5.96 -16.06 19.51
CA GLU A 298 -6.41 -17.32 20.09
C GLU A 298 -7.46 -18.02 19.22
N ALA A 299 -8.41 -17.27 18.66
CA ALA A 299 -9.38 -17.79 17.70
C ALA A 299 -8.71 -18.28 16.40
N ALA A 300 -7.59 -17.67 16.02
CA ALA A 300 -6.74 -18.13 14.92
C ALA A 300 -5.78 -19.28 15.31
N GLY A 301 -5.91 -19.85 16.51
CA GLY A 301 -5.11 -21.00 16.96
C GLY A 301 -3.72 -20.67 17.50
N LEU A 302 -3.40 -19.39 17.75
CA LEU A 302 -2.08 -18.90 18.20
C LEU A 302 -0.91 -19.30 17.28
N LYS A 303 -1.20 -19.57 16.00
CA LYS A 303 -0.21 -20.03 15.03
C LYS A 303 -0.34 -19.27 13.73
N GLY A 304 0.77 -19.25 12.99
CA GLY A 304 0.81 -18.70 11.66
C GLY A 304 0.69 -17.18 11.61
N MET A 305 0.51 -16.69 10.39
CA MET A 305 0.64 -15.28 10.05
C MET A 305 -0.42 -14.40 10.71
N SER A 306 -1.68 -14.84 10.70
CA SER A 306 -2.81 -14.10 11.30
C SER A 306 -2.63 -13.91 12.81
N ALA A 307 -2.24 -14.96 13.53
CA ALA A 307 -2.00 -14.87 14.97
C ALA A 307 -0.79 -13.97 15.28
N SER A 308 0.29 -14.08 14.51
CA SER A 308 1.45 -13.20 14.65
C SER A 308 1.09 -11.73 14.45
N SER A 309 0.26 -11.43 13.43
CA SER A 309 -0.19 -10.07 13.19
C SER A 309 -0.94 -9.50 14.38
N TRP A 310 -1.92 -10.23 14.92
CA TRP A 310 -2.73 -9.74 16.03
C TRP A 310 -1.92 -9.63 17.33
N LEU A 311 -0.98 -10.55 17.58
CA LEU A 311 -0.05 -10.44 18.72
C LEU A 311 0.85 -9.20 18.61
N MET A 312 1.33 -8.86 17.40
CA MET A 312 2.07 -7.60 17.18
C MET A 312 1.21 -6.37 17.48
N ASP A 313 -0.04 -6.35 17.02
CA ASP A 313 -0.98 -5.25 17.29
C ASP A 313 -1.29 -5.11 18.79
N ALA A 314 -1.44 -6.24 19.51
CA ALA A 314 -1.59 -6.24 20.96
C ALA A 314 -0.38 -5.61 21.66
N ILE A 315 0.85 -6.03 21.30
CA ILE A 315 2.10 -5.49 21.86
C ILE A 315 2.23 -3.99 21.57
N LYS A 316 1.88 -3.57 20.35
CA LYS A 316 1.89 -2.16 19.93
C LYS A 316 0.90 -1.33 20.74
N ALA A 317 -0.34 -1.80 20.89
CA ALA A 317 -1.39 -1.14 21.68
C ALA A 317 -0.97 -0.95 23.15
N LEU A 318 -0.26 -1.93 23.73
CA LEU A 318 0.21 -1.87 25.12
C LEU A 318 1.44 -0.97 25.33
N ARG A 319 2.20 -0.62 24.28
CA ARG A 319 3.53 0.03 24.38
C ARG A 319 3.51 1.41 25.03
N GLY A 320 2.38 2.13 24.94
CA GLY A 320 2.18 3.46 25.53
C GLY A 320 1.44 3.48 26.88
N ILE A 321 1.04 2.32 27.41
CA ILE A 321 0.20 2.25 28.62
C ILE A 321 1.07 1.89 29.84
N PRO A 322 0.93 2.60 30.98
CA PRO A 322 1.67 2.26 32.21
C PRO A 322 1.39 0.83 32.69
N ARG A 323 2.38 0.20 33.34
CA ARG A 323 2.28 -1.12 33.99
C ARG A 323 1.96 -2.31 33.06
N THR A 324 2.23 -2.20 31.75
CA THR A 324 2.02 -3.30 30.78
C THR A 324 3.30 -4.07 30.40
N LYS A 325 4.45 -3.75 31.02
CA LYS A 325 5.76 -4.33 30.65
C LYS A 325 5.77 -5.86 30.73
N GLU A 326 5.25 -6.42 31.80
CA GLU A 326 5.20 -7.88 32.00
C GLU A 326 4.26 -8.55 30.99
N ARG A 327 3.08 -7.97 30.75
CA ARG A 327 2.15 -8.49 29.74
C ARG A 327 2.74 -8.46 28.33
N ARG A 328 3.45 -7.39 27.96
CA ARG A 328 4.16 -7.31 26.67
C ARG A 328 5.22 -8.39 26.53
N ALA A 329 6.03 -8.62 27.56
CA ALA A 329 7.03 -9.69 27.54
C ALA A 329 6.40 -11.09 27.35
N ALA A 330 5.24 -11.34 27.98
CA ALA A 330 4.50 -12.58 27.78
C ALA A 330 3.95 -12.71 26.34
N LEU A 331 3.44 -11.63 25.76
CA LEU A 331 2.95 -11.64 24.36
C LEU A 331 4.11 -11.76 23.36
N GLU A 332 5.27 -11.18 23.63
CA GLU A 332 6.48 -11.36 22.82
C GLU A 332 6.93 -12.82 22.80
N ALA A 333 6.78 -13.56 23.91
CA ALA A 333 7.05 -15.00 23.93
C ALA A 333 6.07 -15.77 23.04
N LYS A 334 4.76 -15.52 23.18
CA LYS A 334 3.72 -16.12 22.31
C LYS A 334 3.93 -15.78 20.83
N LEU A 335 4.36 -14.55 20.53
CA LEU A 335 4.64 -14.12 19.16
C LEU A 335 5.77 -14.95 18.53
N ARG A 336 6.84 -15.24 19.27
CA ARG A 336 7.94 -16.09 18.77
C ARG A 336 7.46 -17.50 18.44
N GLU A 337 6.60 -18.07 19.28
CA GLU A 337 6.01 -19.40 19.04
C GLU A 337 5.12 -19.40 17.78
N ALA A 338 4.28 -18.38 17.62
CA ALA A 338 3.43 -18.23 16.44
C ALA A 338 4.23 -18.01 15.15
N GLN A 339 5.33 -17.25 15.21
CA GLN A 339 6.22 -17.00 14.07
C GLN A 339 6.93 -18.26 13.61
N ALA A 340 7.42 -19.08 14.56
CA ALA A 340 8.08 -20.34 14.25
C ALA A 340 7.18 -21.33 13.50
N SER A 341 5.85 -21.24 13.63
CA SER A 341 4.91 -22.13 12.93
C SER A 341 4.49 -21.64 11.55
N ILE A 342 4.94 -20.46 11.10
CA ILE A 342 4.54 -19.89 9.80
C ILE A 342 4.99 -20.80 8.65
N ALA A 343 6.22 -21.31 8.72
CA ALA A 343 6.79 -22.17 7.68
C ALA A 343 5.96 -23.46 7.44
N ASP A 344 5.37 -24.01 8.50
CA ASP A 344 4.56 -25.24 8.44
C ASP A 344 3.18 -25.03 7.78
N GLU A 345 2.65 -23.80 7.81
CA GLU A 345 1.33 -23.46 7.28
C GLU A 345 1.39 -22.87 5.85
N MET A 346 2.57 -22.51 5.36
CA MET A 346 2.74 -21.98 4.01
C MET A 346 2.57 -23.08 2.96
N GLY A 347 1.41 -23.09 2.31
CA GLY A 347 1.18 -23.88 1.09
C GLY A 347 2.01 -23.32 -0.08
N SER A 348 2.71 -24.19 -0.81
CA SER A 348 3.40 -23.80 -2.04
C SER A 348 2.46 -23.92 -3.25
N LEU A 349 2.38 -22.84 -4.04
CA LEU A 349 1.84 -22.89 -5.39
C LEU A 349 3.02 -23.04 -6.35
N SER A 350 3.10 -24.18 -7.03
CA SER A 350 4.16 -24.45 -8.01
C SER A 350 3.59 -24.38 -9.42
N THR A 351 4.33 -23.76 -10.34
CA THR A 351 4.07 -23.77 -11.77
C THR A 351 5.30 -24.34 -12.48
N GLN A 352 5.09 -25.27 -13.40
CA GLN A 352 6.18 -25.83 -14.21
C GLN A 352 6.37 -25.00 -15.48
N ILE A 353 7.63 -24.70 -15.79
CA ILE A 353 8.03 -23.97 -16.99
C ILE A 353 9.07 -24.83 -17.70
N ASP A 354 8.84 -25.11 -18.98
CA ASP A 354 9.82 -25.79 -19.81
C ASP A 354 10.92 -24.80 -20.22
N ILE A 355 12.17 -25.15 -19.93
CA ILE A 355 13.36 -24.37 -20.23
C ILE A 355 14.32 -25.13 -21.18
N GLY A 356 13.87 -26.22 -21.80
CA GLY A 356 14.70 -27.07 -22.65
C GLY A 356 15.45 -26.29 -23.75
N ASP A 357 14.75 -25.41 -24.46
CA ASP A 357 15.34 -24.58 -25.51
C ASP A 357 16.46 -23.65 -25.00
N LEU A 358 16.29 -23.10 -23.80
CA LEU A 358 17.32 -22.26 -23.16
C LEU A 358 18.56 -23.10 -22.82
N VAL A 359 18.34 -24.29 -22.25
CA VAL A 359 19.41 -25.23 -21.89
C VAL A 359 20.21 -25.64 -23.12
N ASP A 360 19.54 -25.98 -24.22
CA ASP A 360 20.19 -26.40 -25.46
C ASP A 360 20.97 -25.24 -26.10
N HIS A 361 20.39 -24.03 -26.08
CA HIS A 361 21.07 -22.83 -26.54
C HIS A 361 22.35 -22.56 -25.72
N ALA A 362 22.25 -22.57 -24.39
CA ALA A 362 23.36 -22.30 -23.48
C ALA A 362 24.53 -23.26 -23.65
N ARG A 363 24.26 -24.55 -23.86
CA ARG A 363 25.29 -25.55 -24.16
C ARG A 363 25.96 -25.24 -25.49
N LYS A 364 25.15 -25.01 -26.53
CA LYS A 364 25.63 -24.78 -27.89
C LYS A 364 26.55 -23.55 -28.01
N VAL A 365 26.26 -22.47 -27.29
CA VAL A 365 27.06 -21.23 -27.37
C VAL A 365 28.44 -21.33 -26.72
N VAL A 366 28.65 -22.28 -25.80
CA VAL A 366 29.96 -22.45 -25.13
C VAL A 366 30.72 -23.70 -25.58
N SER A 367 30.05 -24.65 -26.25
CA SER A 367 30.66 -25.89 -26.72
C SER A 367 31.61 -25.70 -27.90
N HIS A 368 32.66 -26.54 -27.93
CA HIS A 368 33.66 -26.62 -29.00
C HIS A 368 34.42 -25.30 -29.23
N LEU A 369 34.56 -24.51 -28.18
CA LEU A 369 35.30 -23.26 -28.17
C LEU A 369 36.66 -23.42 -27.48
N THR A 370 37.57 -22.49 -27.73
CA THR A 370 38.74 -22.33 -26.84
C THR A 370 38.29 -21.84 -25.47
N LEU A 371 39.06 -22.09 -24.41
CA LEU A 371 38.70 -21.65 -23.06
C LEU A 371 38.41 -20.13 -23.01
N ALA A 372 39.25 -19.32 -23.66
CA ALA A 372 39.06 -17.87 -23.71
C ALA A 372 37.73 -17.47 -24.39
N GLN A 373 37.34 -18.16 -25.47
CA GLN A 373 36.06 -17.91 -26.15
C GLN A 373 34.89 -18.39 -25.29
N ALA A 374 34.99 -19.57 -24.67
CA ALA A 374 33.95 -20.10 -23.80
C ALA A 374 33.69 -19.19 -22.59
N LEU A 375 34.74 -18.66 -21.95
CA LEU A 375 34.62 -17.70 -20.84
C LEU A 375 34.05 -16.34 -21.29
N PHE A 376 34.35 -15.90 -22.52
CA PHE A 376 33.74 -14.70 -23.12
C PHE A 376 32.23 -14.85 -23.29
N GLU A 377 31.81 -15.95 -23.94
CA GLU A 377 30.39 -16.24 -24.16
C GLU A 377 29.67 -16.43 -22.83
N PHE A 378 30.30 -17.13 -21.87
CA PHE A 378 29.77 -17.33 -20.53
C PHE A 378 29.49 -16.02 -19.78
N ALA A 379 30.41 -15.05 -19.85
CA ALA A 379 30.20 -13.72 -19.26
C ALA A 379 29.10 -12.91 -19.99
N ASN A 380 28.77 -13.26 -21.23
CA ASN A 380 27.79 -12.57 -22.08
C ASN A 380 26.42 -13.25 -22.17
N LEU A 381 26.20 -14.38 -21.48
CA LEU A 381 24.95 -15.16 -21.54
C LEU A 381 23.71 -14.36 -21.17
N GLU A 382 23.84 -13.39 -20.27
CA GLU A 382 22.73 -12.59 -19.76
C GLU A 382 23.19 -11.14 -19.53
N ARG A 383 22.23 -10.20 -19.52
CA ARG A 383 22.47 -8.77 -19.26
C ARG A 383 21.49 -8.25 -18.23
N SER A 384 21.96 -7.35 -17.37
CA SER A 384 21.09 -6.62 -16.45
C SER A 384 20.02 -5.84 -17.24
N PRO A 385 18.73 -6.00 -16.94
CA PRO A 385 17.66 -5.28 -17.63
C PRO A 385 17.70 -3.76 -17.36
N ALA A 386 17.17 -2.96 -18.29
CA ALA A 386 16.97 -1.53 -18.08
C ALA A 386 15.92 -1.27 -16.99
N SER A 387 16.12 -0.24 -16.18
CA SER A 387 15.24 0.12 -15.06
C SER A 387 13.81 0.43 -15.54
N GLU A 388 13.66 1.14 -16.66
CA GLU A 388 12.35 1.43 -17.27
C GLU A 388 11.63 0.15 -17.67
N LYS A 389 12.34 -0.81 -18.26
CA LYS A 389 11.75 -2.09 -18.66
C LYS A 389 11.25 -2.87 -17.45
N LEU A 390 12.03 -2.90 -16.36
CA LEU A 390 11.60 -3.54 -15.10
C LEU A 390 10.35 -2.87 -14.53
N ARG A 391 10.31 -1.52 -14.59
CA ARG A 391 9.16 -0.73 -14.15
C ARG A 391 7.93 -1.05 -15.00
N GLU A 392 8.06 -1.06 -16.32
CA GLU A 392 6.99 -1.40 -17.27
C GLU A 392 6.45 -2.81 -17.05
N GLU A 393 7.33 -3.81 -16.88
CA GLU A 393 6.95 -5.19 -16.62
C GLU A 393 6.23 -5.34 -15.27
N ALA A 394 6.70 -4.66 -14.22
CA ALA A 394 6.05 -4.66 -12.91
C ALA A 394 4.66 -3.99 -12.94
N ILE A 395 4.51 -2.87 -13.67
CA ILE A 395 3.21 -2.22 -13.90
C ILE A 395 2.29 -3.13 -14.72
N LYS A 396 2.79 -3.76 -15.77
CA LYS A 396 1.99 -4.68 -16.59
C LYS A 396 1.47 -5.86 -15.75
N LEU A 397 2.35 -6.49 -14.98
CA LEU A 397 1.98 -7.58 -14.08
C LEU A 397 0.93 -7.15 -13.06
N SER A 398 1.03 -5.91 -12.54
CA SER A 398 0.06 -5.39 -11.59
C SER A 398 -1.32 -5.13 -12.21
N THR A 399 -1.36 -4.68 -13.47
CA THR A 399 -2.62 -4.48 -14.21
C THR A 399 -3.28 -5.78 -14.63
N GLU A 400 -2.51 -6.81 -15.00
CA GLU A 400 -3.02 -8.11 -15.45
C GLU A 400 -3.48 -9.00 -14.28
N SER A 401 -2.95 -8.77 -13.06
CA SER A 401 -3.37 -9.45 -11.84
C SER A 401 -3.57 -8.47 -10.67
N PRO A 402 -4.66 -7.67 -10.67
CA PRO A 402 -4.87 -6.61 -9.67
C PRO A 402 -5.01 -7.17 -8.25
N LEU A 403 -5.72 -8.30 -8.08
CA LEU A 403 -5.97 -8.89 -6.76
C LEU A 403 -4.68 -9.32 -6.05
N SER A 404 -3.67 -9.83 -6.76
CA SER A 404 -2.37 -10.20 -6.15
C SER A 404 -1.44 -9.01 -5.88
N SER A 405 -1.74 -7.86 -6.47
CA SER A 405 -0.90 -6.65 -6.44
C SER A 405 -1.38 -5.63 -5.40
N ILE A 406 -2.63 -5.77 -4.97
CA ILE A 406 -3.30 -4.94 -3.95
C ILE A 406 -3.12 -5.56 -2.55
N ILE A 407 -2.84 -6.86 -2.45
CA ILE A 407 -2.65 -7.54 -1.14
C ILE A 407 -1.24 -7.21 -0.62
N PRO A 408 -1.12 -6.52 0.54
CA PRO A 408 0.17 -6.29 1.17
C PRO A 408 0.84 -7.62 1.51
N MET A 409 2.11 -7.78 1.15
CA MET A 409 2.88 -9.00 1.43
C MET A 409 3.86 -8.77 2.58
N SER A 410 3.94 -9.71 3.51
CA SER A 410 5.04 -9.78 4.47
C SER A 410 6.09 -10.78 4.00
N ILE A 411 7.34 -10.35 3.96
CA ILE A 411 8.51 -11.20 3.71
C ILE A 411 9.01 -11.66 5.07
N HIS A 412 9.21 -12.97 5.23
CA HIS A 412 9.64 -13.60 6.47
C HIS A 412 11.06 -14.17 6.33
N ASP A 413 11.85 -14.12 7.41
CA ASP A 413 13.11 -14.87 7.50
C ASP A 413 12.86 -16.37 7.81
N ASP A 414 13.95 -17.13 7.91
CA ASP A 414 13.91 -18.57 8.20
C ASP A 414 13.30 -18.87 9.60
N ASP A 415 13.23 -17.88 10.51
CA ASP A 415 12.59 -17.96 11.82
C ASP A 415 11.11 -17.50 11.78
N GLY A 416 10.58 -17.13 10.62
CA GLY A 416 9.21 -16.61 10.46
C GLY A 416 9.04 -15.15 10.90
N LYS A 417 10.12 -14.42 11.22
CA LYS A 417 10.04 -12.99 11.56
C LYS A 417 9.82 -12.17 10.30
N VAL A 418 8.94 -11.19 10.39
CA VAL A 418 8.73 -10.24 9.29
C VAL A 418 9.97 -9.36 9.15
N VAL A 419 10.71 -9.53 8.06
CA VAL A 419 11.91 -8.73 7.72
C VAL A 419 11.58 -7.57 6.81
N ALA A 420 10.54 -7.70 5.99
CA ALA A 420 10.04 -6.62 5.15
C ALA A 420 8.53 -6.73 4.94
N LYS A 421 7.88 -5.60 4.66
CA LYS A 421 6.48 -5.54 4.22
C LYS A 421 6.43 -4.79 2.90
N SER A 422 5.79 -5.38 1.90
CA SER A 422 5.37 -4.67 0.69
C SER A 422 3.96 -4.14 0.94
N PRO A 423 3.71 -2.82 0.89
CA PRO A 423 2.36 -2.30 0.81
C PRO A 423 1.70 -2.78 -0.51
N GLY A 424 0.37 -2.84 -0.52
CA GLY A 424 -0.39 -3.01 -1.76
C GLY A 424 -0.41 -1.70 -2.55
N LEU A 425 -0.49 -1.78 -3.88
CA LEU A 425 -0.60 -0.58 -4.73
C LEU A 425 -1.92 0.14 -4.42
N GLY A 426 -1.83 1.44 -4.11
CA GLY A 426 -2.87 2.16 -3.39
C GLY A 426 -2.81 3.69 -3.52
N GLY A 427 -2.35 4.23 -4.65
CA GLY A 427 -2.57 5.63 -5.04
C GLY A 427 -1.93 6.66 -4.10
N GLY A 428 -0.61 6.84 -4.22
CA GLY A 428 0.19 7.84 -3.49
C GLY A 428 1.69 7.54 -3.51
N ASP A 429 2.52 8.27 -2.74
CA ASP A 429 3.97 8.02 -2.62
C ASP A 429 4.31 6.60 -2.11
N GLU A 430 3.35 5.89 -1.50
CA GLU A 430 3.43 4.46 -1.15
C GLU A 430 3.53 3.53 -2.39
N ASP A 431 3.21 4.02 -3.59
CA ASP A 431 3.24 3.26 -4.84
C ASP A 431 4.66 2.95 -5.33
N GLU A 432 5.66 3.83 -5.13
CA GLU A 432 7.02 3.60 -5.64
C GLU A 432 7.74 2.50 -4.83
N TYR A 433 7.52 2.46 -3.52
CA TYR A 433 8.06 1.41 -2.66
C TYR A 433 7.39 0.05 -2.94
N ALA A 434 6.06 0.02 -3.13
CA ALA A 434 5.34 -1.18 -3.57
C ALA A 434 5.83 -1.68 -4.94
N LEU A 435 6.02 -0.75 -5.89
CA LEU A 435 6.52 -1.04 -7.22
C LEU A 435 7.93 -1.64 -7.17
N ARG A 436 8.80 -1.12 -6.29
CA ARG A 436 10.15 -1.66 -6.10
C ARG A 436 10.15 -3.11 -5.61
N HIS A 437 9.23 -3.48 -4.73
CA HIS A 437 9.06 -4.88 -4.29
C HIS A 437 8.53 -5.79 -5.41
N LEU A 438 7.62 -5.29 -6.25
CA LEU A 438 7.17 -6.03 -7.44
C LEU A 438 8.30 -6.25 -8.44
N ILE A 439 9.13 -5.24 -8.67
CA ILE A 439 10.34 -5.34 -9.50
C ILE A 439 11.28 -6.41 -8.93
N ALA A 440 11.57 -6.38 -7.63
CA ALA A 440 12.46 -7.35 -6.99
C ALA A 440 11.95 -8.80 -7.13
N ARG A 441 10.63 -9.01 -7.07
CA ARG A 441 10.00 -10.32 -7.30
C ARG A 441 10.14 -10.78 -8.75
N GLY A 442 9.85 -9.89 -9.71
CA GLY A 442 10.04 -10.19 -11.14
C GLY A 442 11.49 -10.57 -11.44
N GLU A 443 12.43 -9.83 -10.85
CA GLU A 443 13.86 -10.07 -10.98
C GLU A 443 14.31 -11.40 -10.36
N GLN A 444 13.77 -11.79 -9.20
CA GLN A 444 14.04 -13.11 -8.61
C GLN A 444 13.66 -14.24 -9.58
N PHE A 445 12.49 -14.13 -10.21
CA PHE A 445 12.03 -15.12 -11.18
C PHE A 445 12.87 -15.12 -12.47
N ARG A 446 13.24 -13.95 -12.99
CA ARG A 446 14.16 -13.84 -14.13
C ARG A 446 15.49 -14.52 -13.83
N ARG A 447 16.09 -14.24 -12.67
CA ARG A 447 17.36 -14.86 -12.25
C ARG A 447 17.24 -16.37 -12.08
N GLN A 448 16.10 -16.88 -11.61
CA GLN A 448 15.85 -18.31 -11.58
C GLN A 448 15.89 -18.94 -12.98
N ILE A 449 15.24 -18.32 -13.96
CA ILE A 449 15.26 -18.79 -15.36
C ILE A 449 16.67 -18.70 -15.94
N ALA A 450 17.34 -17.55 -15.78
CA ALA A 450 18.70 -17.35 -16.27
C ALA A 450 19.68 -18.35 -15.67
N THR A 451 19.61 -18.59 -14.35
CA THR A 451 20.48 -19.55 -13.68
C THR A 451 20.23 -20.97 -14.15
N SER A 452 18.98 -21.41 -14.17
CA SER A 452 18.62 -22.80 -14.48
C SER A 452 18.76 -23.13 -15.97
N GLY A 453 18.39 -22.18 -16.83
CA GLY A 453 18.35 -22.35 -18.28
C GLY A 453 19.65 -22.00 -18.98
N MET A 454 20.42 -21.04 -18.46
CA MET A 454 21.61 -20.53 -19.15
C MET A 454 22.90 -20.79 -18.38
N ILE A 455 23.02 -20.24 -17.17
CA ILE A 455 24.29 -20.19 -16.42
C ILE A 455 24.76 -21.59 -16.01
N GLU A 456 23.92 -22.39 -15.34
CA GLU A 456 24.32 -23.72 -14.88
C GLU A 456 24.64 -24.68 -16.04
N PRO A 457 23.80 -24.79 -17.09
CA PRO A 457 24.11 -25.60 -18.26
C PRO A 457 25.44 -25.21 -18.92
N ALA A 458 25.67 -23.91 -19.12
CA ALA A 458 26.90 -23.43 -19.73
C ALA A 458 28.13 -23.72 -18.84
N ARG A 459 28.04 -23.45 -17.53
CA ARG A 459 29.13 -23.75 -16.57
C ARG A 459 29.52 -25.22 -16.62
N ARG A 460 28.54 -26.13 -16.57
CA ARG A 460 28.78 -27.59 -16.63
C ARG A 460 29.41 -28.02 -17.94
N THR A 461 29.00 -27.40 -19.05
CA THR A 461 29.55 -27.67 -20.38
C THR A 461 31.02 -27.24 -20.46
N ILE A 462 31.32 -26.02 -19.99
CA ILE A 462 32.70 -25.51 -19.93
C ILE A 462 33.57 -26.42 -19.07
N MET A 463 33.11 -26.81 -17.88
CA MET A 463 33.85 -27.72 -17.00
C MET A 463 34.05 -29.12 -17.58
N ALA A 464 33.14 -29.58 -18.44
CA ALA A 464 33.26 -30.88 -19.10
C ALA A 464 34.28 -30.84 -20.25
N GLU A 465 34.40 -29.72 -20.96
CA GLU A 465 35.32 -29.54 -22.09
C GLU A 465 36.70 -29.01 -21.66
N HIS A 466 36.76 -28.30 -20.52
CA HIS A 466 37.96 -27.67 -19.99
C HIS A 466 38.12 -27.98 -18.49
N PRO A 467 39.21 -28.65 -18.07
CA PRO A 467 39.49 -28.92 -16.66
C PRO A 467 40.02 -27.64 -15.97
N LEU A 468 39.13 -26.68 -15.74
CA LEU A 468 39.43 -25.38 -15.14
C LEU A 468 39.95 -25.52 -13.70
N GLU A 469 41.09 -24.90 -13.44
CA GLU A 469 41.67 -24.68 -12.12
C GLU A 469 41.76 -23.17 -11.79
N ASP A 470 41.96 -22.84 -10.51
CA ASP A 470 42.11 -21.45 -10.07
C ASP A 470 43.20 -20.68 -10.86
N ARG A 471 44.28 -21.37 -11.27
CA ARG A 471 45.37 -20.75 -12.07
C ARG A 471 44.92 -20.30 -13.45
N ASP A 472 43.93 -20.96 -14.04
CA ASP A 472 43.44 -20.67 -15.38
C ASP A 472 42.53 -19.43 -15.37
N LEU A 473 42.03 -19.06 -14.20
CA LEU A 473 41.18 -17.88 -13.98
C LEU A 473 41.99 -16.68 -13.46
N LEU A 474 43.25 -16.89 -13.07
CA LEU A 474 44.13 -15.83 -12.57
C LEU A 474 44.40 -14.74 -13.62
N PRO A 475 44.69 -15.05 -14.90
CA PRO A 475 44.91 -14.01 -15.91
C PRO A 475 43.72 -13.06 -16.07
N LEU A 476 42.49 -13.55 -15.91
CA LEU A 476 41.29 -12.72 -15.94
C LEU A 476 41.27 -11.72 -14.78
N ALA A 477 41.57 -12.20 -13.57
CA ALA A 477 41.58 -11.36 -12.38
C ALA A 477 42.72 -10.32 -12.41
N GLU A 478 43.90 -10.70 -12.91
CA GLU A 478 45.05 -9.78 -13.03
C GLU A 478 44.83 -8.65 -14.04
N LEU A 479 44.15 -8.94 -15.15
CA LEU A 479 43.92 -7.95 -16.20
C LEU A 479 42.75 -7.02 -15.87
N SER A 480 41.80 -7.43 -15.02
CA SER A 480 40.55 -6.71 -14.81
C SER A 480 40.72 -5.43 -13.98
N PRO A 481 40.34 -4.25 -14.52
CA PRO A 481 40.24 -3.01 -13.75
C PRO A 481 39.21 -3.03 -12.61
N PHE A 482 38.36 -4.05 -12.55
CA PHE A 482 37.42 -4.24 -11.44
C PHE A 482 38.12 -4.83 -10.20
N VAL A 483 39.19 -5.61 -10.39
CA VAL A 483 39.89 -6.32 -9.32
C VAL A 483 40.98 -5.42 -8.73
N PRO A 484 40.96 -5.16 -7.41
CA PRO A 484 42.00 -4.36 -6.76
C PRO A 484 43.34 -5.13 -6.70
N PRO A 485 44.50 -4.43 -6.82
CA PRO A 485 45.81 -5.05 -6.69
C PRO A 485 45.97 -5.81 -5.37
N GLY A 486 46.48 -7.05 -5.45
CA GLY A 486 46.65 -7.95 -4.30
C GLY A 486 45.43 -8.83 -3.97
N TYR A 487 44.33 -8.71 -4.72
CA TYR A 487 43.11 -9.51 -4.55
C TYR A 487 42.88 -10.50 -5.70
N GLU A 488 43.77 -10.56 -6.69
CA GLU A 488 43.63 -11.36 -7.91
C GLU A 488 43.44 -12.85 -7.59
N HIS A 489 44.22 -13.38 -6.65
CA HIS A 489 44.12 -14.78 -6.24
C HIS A 489 42.79 -15.09 -5.53
N LEU A 490 42.22 -14.14 -4.78
CA LEU A 490 40.91 -14.32 -4.16
C LEU A 490 39.81 -14.43 -5.22
N PHE A 491 39.84 -13.57 -6.23
CA PHE A 491 38.91 -13.65 -7.36
C PHE A 491 39.07 -14.95 -8.15
N ALA A 492 40.31 -15.31 -8.51
CA ALA A 492 40.61 -16.53 -9.24
C ALA A 492 40.13 -17.79 -8.49
N MET A 493 40.42 -17.87 -7.17
CA MET A 493 39.93 -18.95 -6.32
C MET A 493 38.41 -18.96 -6.22
N GLY A 494 37.78 -17.81 -5.99
CA GLY A 494 36.32 -17.70 -5.91
C GLY A 494 35.63 -18.16 -7.20
N PHE A 495 36.18 -17.78 -8.36
CA PHE A 495 35.70 -18.23 -9.66
C PHE A 495 35.94 -19.72 -9.89
N GLY A 496 37.10 -20.26 -9.50
CA GLY A 496 37.38 -21.70 -9.59
C GLY A 496 36.39 -22.52 -8.77
N ARG A 497 36.08 -22.08 -7.54
CA ARG A 497 35.02 -22.70 -6.71
C ARG A 497 33.65 -22.61 -7.36
N PHE A 498 33.31 -21.45 -7.93
CA PHE A 498 32.05 -21.27 -8.66
C PHE A 498 31.94 -22.23 -9.85
N PHE A 499 32.96 -22.28 -10.71
CA PHE A 499 33.01 -23.21 -11.84
C PHE A 499 32.99 -24.67 -11.38
N GLY A 500 33.61 -25.01 -10.25
CA GLY A 500 33.52 -26.34 -9.62
C GLY A 500 32.15 -26.69 -9.01
N GLY A 501 31.23 -25.74 -8.89
CA GLY A 501 29.91 -25.92 -8.25
C GLY A 501 29.94 -25.84 -6.71
N ASP A 502 31.04 -25.40 -6.11
CA ASP A 502 31.17 -25.12 -4.68
C ASP A 502 30.74 -23.66 -4.41
N TYR A 503 29.43 -23.43 -4.42
CA TYR A 503 28.88 -22.08 -4.23
C TYR A 503 29.04 -21.57 -2.80
N ILE A 504 29.18 -22.46 -1.81
CA ILE A 504 29.44 -22.05 -0.42
C ILE A 504 30.77 -21.30 -0.39
N SER A 505 31.86 -21.93 -0.84
CA SER A 505 33.17 -21.28 -0.87
C SER A 505 33.17 -20.08 -1.80
N ALA A 506 32.58 -20.19 -3.00
CA ALA A 506 32.55 -19.10 -3.98
C ALA A 506 31.89 -17.83 -3.41
N LEU A 507 30.72 -17.93 -2.77
CA LEU A 507 30.02 -16.78 -2.19
C LEU A 507 30.82 -16.14 -1.05
N HIS A 508 31.34 -16.95 -0.13
CA HIS A 508 32.10 -16.45 1.03
C HIS A 508 33.42 -15.78 0.62
N ILE A 509 33.95 -16.12 -0.56
CA ILE A 509 35.12 -15.46 -1.13
C ILE A 509 34.70 -14.19 -1.90
N LEU A 510 33.75 -14.31 -2.83
CA LEU A 510 33.45 -13.28 -3.84
C LEU A 510 32.54 -12.15 -3.32
N VAL A 511 31.49 -12.44 -2.56
CA VAL A 511 30.52 -11.43 -2.11
C VAL A 511 31.18 -10.33 -1.26
N PRO A 512 32.08 -10.65 -0.31
CA PRO A 512 32.81 -9.61 0.43
C PRO A 512 33.67 -8.71 -0.46
N GLN A 513 34.12 -9.17 -1.63
CA GLN A 513 34.97 -8.38 -2.52
C GLN A 513 34.21 -7.31 -3.31
N ILE A 514 32.88 -7.38 -3.40
CA ILE A 514 32.07 -6.40 -4.13
C ILE A 514 32.32 -4.99 -3.59
N GLU A 515 32.23 -4.81 -2.27
CA GLU A 515 32.48 -3.50 -1.67
C GLU A 515 33.90 -2.99 -1.93
N ASN A 516 34.89 -3.87 -1.84
CA ASN A 516 36.28 -3.50 -2.07
C ASN A 516 36.51 -3.06 -3.52
N SER A 517 35.94 -3.80 -4.47
CA SER A 517 36.04 -3.54 -5.91
C SER A 517 35.35 -2.23 -6.29
N LEU A 518 34.14 -1.99 -5.77
CA LEU A 518 33.44 -0.72 -5.99
C LEU A 518 34.21 0.47 -5.41
N ARG A 519 34.77 0.34 -4.19
CA ARG A 519 35.63 1.38 -3.63
C ARG A 519 36.88 1.63 -4.46
N TYR A 520 37.49 0.58 -5.00
CA TYR A 520 38.66 0.69 -5.84
C TYR A 520 38.36 1.41 -7.17
N VAL A 521 37.27 1.02 -7.83
CA VAL A 521 36.83 1.63 -9.09
C VAL A 521 36.45 3.10 -8.90
N LEU A 522 35.74 3.45 -7.81
CA LEU A 522 35.40 4.85 -7.49
C LEU A 522 36.65 5.70 -7.22
N ARG A 523 37.65 5.17 -6.50
CA ARG A 523 38.92 5.86 -6.28
C ARG A 523 39.68 6.13 -7.58
N HIS A 524 39.66 5.20 -8.52
CA HIS A 524 40.21 5.41 -9.87
C HIS A 524 39.47 6.48 -10.67
N ALA A 525 38.20 6.72 -10.35
CA ALA A 525 37.43 7.84 -10.86
C ALA A 525 37.62 9.15 -10.06
N ALA A 526 38.64 9.21 -9.20
CA ALA A 526 38.94 10.34 -8.30
C ALA A 526 37.82 10.69 -7.31
N ILE A 527 37.02 9.71 -6.90
CA ILE A 527 35.97 9.86 -5.89
C ILE A 527 36.49 9.31 -4.56
N ASP A 528 36.48 10.14 -3.53
CA ASP A 528 36.83 9.71 -2.17
C ASP A 528 35.74 8.79 -1.62
N THR A 529 36.14 7.60 -1.18
CA THR A 529 35.24 6.56 -0.65
C THR A 529 35.32 6.45 0.88
N SER A 530 35.83 7.47 1.56
CA SER A 530 35.80 7.58 3.01
C SER A 530 34.56 8.34 3.50
N SER A 531 34.13 8.03 4.72
CA SER A 531 33.13 8.81 5.48
C SER A 531 33.81 9.36 6.73
N MET A 532 33.66 10.66 6.98
CA MET A 532 34.09 11.29 8.22
C MET A 532 33.04 11.06 9.30
N GLN A 533 33.46 10.52 10.44
CA GLN A 533 32.62 10.33 11.61
C GLN A 533 32.57 11.58 12.49
N SER A 534 31.63 11.64 13.44
CA SER A 534 31.45 12.78 14.34
C SER A 534 32.66 13.06 15.24
N ASP A 535 33.54 12.08 15.42
CA ASP A 535 34.79 12.17 16.19
C ASP A 535 36.03 12.43 15.30
N MET A 536 35.82 12.81 14.03
CA MET A 536 36.86 13.06 13.03
C MET A 536 37.65 11.81 12.59
N THR A 537 37.20 10.60 12.93
CA THR A 537 37.76 9.37 12.34
C THR A 537 37.21 9.15 10.93
N GLN A 538 37.97 8.42 10.10
CA GLN A 538 37.56 8.09 8.73
C GLN A 538 37.34 6.58 8.60
N GLU A 539 36.19 6.21 8.04
CA GLU A 539 35.85 4.83 7.73
C GLU A 539 35.59 4.63 6.24
N ASN A 540 35.87 3.43 5.73
CA ASN A 540 35.51 3.07 4.37
C ASN A 540 33.99 3.01 4.22
N ARG A 541 33.46 3.62 3.15
CA ARG A 541 32.02 3.53 2.82
C ARG A 541 31.60 2.08 2.61
N THR A 542 30.46 1.71 3.20
CA THR A 542 29.77 0.44 2.95
C THR A 542 29.06 0.47 1.61
N LEU A 543 28.58 -0.69 1.15
CA LEU A 543 27.80 -0.82 -0.09
C LEU A 543 26.60 0.13 -0.12
N SER A 544 25.77 0.11 0.93
CA SER A 544 24.57 0.95 1.04
C SER A 544 24.91 2.45 1.02
N VAL A 545 26.05 2.84 1.60
CA VAL A 545 26.51 4.24 1.56
C VAL A 545 26.99 4.62 0.17
N MET A 546 27.67 3.74 -0.57
CA MET A 546 28.07 4.01 -1.95
C MET A 546 26.85 4.08 -2.90
N LEU A 547 25.90 3.16 -2.76
CA LEU A 547 24.67 3.13 -3.57
C LEU A 547 23.74 4.32 -3.33
N SER A 548 23.88 5.01 -2.19
CA SER A 548 23.15 6.24 -1.89
C SER A 548 23.93 7.49 -2.28
N LYS A 549 25.18 7.65 -1.79
CA LYS A 549 25.96 8.88 -1.99
C LYS A 549 26.65 8.98 -3.35
N ASP A 550 27.10 7.85 -3.89
CA ASP A 550 27.94 7.78 -5.09
C ASP A 550 27.17 7.22 -6.30
N ARG A 551 25.83 7.16 -6.22
CA ARG A 551 24.96 6.54 -7.22
C ARG A 551 25.23 7.02 -8.65
N ALA A 552 25.23 8.34 -8.86
CA ALA A 552 25.47 8.93 -10.18
C ALA A 552 26.85 8.55 -10.77
N ALA A 553 27.86 8.37 -9.91
CA ALA A 553 29.18 7.93 -10.37
C ALA A 553 29.20 6.44 -10.72
N LEU A 554 28.54 5.60 -9.91
CA LEU A 554 28.37 4.18 -10.20
C LEU A 554 27.61 3.97 -11.51
N GLU A 555 26.51 4.70 -11.72
CA GLU A 555 25.71 4.64 -12.96
C GLU A 555 26.51 5.14 -14.18
N ARG A 556 27.37 6.14 -14.02
CA ARG A 556 28.27 6.59 -15.09
C ARG A 556 29.31 5.53 -15.46
N ILE A 557 29.81 4.76 -14.50
CA ILE A 557 30.89 3.79 -14.70
C ILE A 557 30.34 2.44 -15.18
N PHE A 558 29.31 1.92 -14.51
CA PHE A 558 28.75 0.60 -14.75
C PHE A 558 27.48 0.62 -15.60
N GLY A 559 26.85 1.77 -15.76
CA GLY A 559 25.49 1.89 -16.29
C GLY A 559 24.44 1.73 -15.20
N GLU A 560 23.25 2.26 -15.46
CA GLU A 560 22.10 2.20 -14.56
C GLU A 560 21.65 0.76 -14.28
N ALA A 561 21.48 -0.04 -15.33
CA ALA A 561 21.04 -1.43 -15.22
C ALA A 561 21.93 -2.29 -14.30
N ILE A 562 23.26 -2.15 -14.42
CA ILE A 562 24.21 -2.90 -13.60
C ILE A 562 24.22 -2.38 -12.16
N THR A 563 24.13 -1.06 -11.98
CA THR A 563 24.08 -0.44 -10.64
C THR A 563 22.83 -0.89 -9.88
N LEU A 564 21.69 -0.94 -10.57
CA LEU A 564 20.44 -1.44 -10.02
C LEU A 564 20.49 -2.94 -9.68
N GLU A 565 21.10 -3.77 -10.54
CA GLU A 565 21.29 -5.19 -10.23
C GLU A 565 22.20 -5.41 -9.01
N ILE A 566 23.27 -4.62 -8.86
CA ILE A 566 24.13 -4.64 -7.66
C ILE A 566 23.29 -4.32 -6.41
N GLU A 567 22.50 -3.26 -6.46
CA GLU A 567 21.60 -2.88 -5.36
C GLU A 567 20.62 -4.00 -5.02
N ASN A 568 19.94 -4.56 -6.03
CA ASN A 568 18.90 -5.57 -5.85
C ASN A 568 19.43 -6.90 -5.31
N LEU A 569 20.62 -7.35 -5.71
CA LEU A 569 21.19 -8.62 -5.26
C LEU A 569 21.83 -8.52 -3.87
N PHE A 570 22.57 -7.44 -3.62
CA PHE A 570 23.50 -7.39 -2.49
C PHE A 570 23.01 -6.52 -1.33
N ASP A 571 22.21 -5.48 -1.58
CA ASP A 571 21.89 -4.45 -0.57
C ASP A 571 20.39 -4.35 -0.23
N PHE A 572 19.51 -4.48 -1.22
CA PHE A 572 18.08 -4.22 -1.03
C PHE A 572 17.41 -5.27 -0.13
N GLU A 573 16.79 -4.83 0.97
CA GLU A 573 16.11 -5.69 1.96
C GLU A 573 14.89 -6.45 1.37
N GLY A 574 14.24 -5.88 0.36
CA GLY A 574 13.17 -6.57 -0.38
C GLY A 574 13.68 -7.60 -1.41
N GLY A 575 15.00 -7.67 -1.60
CA GLY A 575 15.67 -8.66 -2.43
C GLY A 575 16.47 -9.67 -1.60
N PRO A 576 17.34 -10.47 -2.24
CA PRO A 576 18.15 -11.48 -1.57
C PRO A 576 19.10 -10.93 -0.48
N SER A 577 19.45 -9.64 -0.56
CA SER A 577 20.34 -8.93 0.38
C SER A 577 21.62 -9.71 0.73
N LEU A 578 22.23 -10.36 -0.27
CA LEU A 578 23.26 -11.39 -0.07
C LEU A 578 24.46 -10.89 0.74
N ARG A 579 24.87 -9.63 0.56
CA ARG A 579 25.98 -9.07 1.33
C ARG A 579 25.62 -8.95 2.82
N HIS A 580 24.42 -8.48 3.13
CA HIS A 580 23.95 -8.35 4.51
C HIS A 580 23.81 -9.73 5.15
N ARG A 581 23.08 -10.65 4.50
CA ARG A 581 22.85 -11.99 5.05
C ARG A 581 24.14 -12.76 5.27
N LEU A 582 25.08 -12.71 4.32
CA LEU A 582 26.37 -13.39 4.44
C LEU A 582 27.22 -12.79 5.56
N ALA A 583 27.34 -11.46 5.65
CA ALA A 583 28.16 -10.80 6.66
C ALA A 583 27.67 -11.03 8.10
N HIS A 584 26.37 -11.21 8.28
CA HIS A 584 25.75 -11.47 9.59
C HIS A 584 25.54 -12.96 9.90
N GLY A 585 25.97 -13.87 9.03
CA GLY A 585 25.80 -15.32 9.23
C GLY A 585 24.34 -15.81 9.10
N LEU A 586 23.51 -15.06 8.39
CA LEU A 586 22.09 -15.34 8.13
C LEU A 586 21.85 -16.08 6.79
N LEU A 587 22.93 -16.48 6.11
CA LEU A 587 22.88 -17.26 4.88
C LEU A 587 23.23 -18.72 5.19
N SER A 588 22.22 -19.60 5.18
CA SER A 588 22.41 -21.03 5.45
C SER A 588 23.18 -21.75 4.32
N ALA A 589 23.73 -22.92 4.63
CA ALA A 589 24.43 -23.74 3.63
C ALA A 589 23.54 -24.07 2.42
N GLY A 590 22.24 -24.36 2.64
CA GLY A 590 21.29 -24.59 1.56
C GLY A 590 21.00 -23.33 0.73
N ALA A 591 20.88 -22.17 1.38
CA ALA A 591 20.64 -20.90 0.68
C ALA A 591 21.82 -20.48 -0.23
N CYS A 592 23.04 -20.99 0.03
CA CYS A 592 24.18 -20.81 -0.87
C CYS A 592 23.98 -21.47 -2.25
N TYR A 593 23.07 -22.45 -2.37
CA TYR A 593 22.70 -23.10 -3.64
C TYR A 593 21.43 -22.51 -4.27
N SER A 594 20.91 -21.41 -3.75
CA SER A 594 19.76 -20.73 -4.35
C SER A 594 20.11 -20.11 -5.71
N TYR A 595 19.09 -19.88 -6.54
CA TYR A 595 19.29 -19.31 -7.87
C TYR A 595 19.90 -17.90 -7.82
N ASP A 596 19.53 -17.08 -6.83
CA ASP A 596 20.11 -15.75 -6.62
C ASP A 596 21.58 -15.84 -6.21
N SER A 597 21.95 -16.80 -5.35
CA SER A 597 23.34 -17.04 -4.95
C SER A 597 24.22 -17.46 -6.13
N ILE A 598 23.75 -18.40 -6.96
CA ILE A 598 24.47 -18.85 -8.15
C ILE A 598 24.59 -17.70 -9.17
N TYR A 599 23.48 -16.98 -9.40
CA TYR A 599 23.48 -15.81 -10.27
C TYR A 599 24.45 -14.74 -9.78
N ALA A 600 24.52 -14.49 -8.47
CA ALA A 600 25.43 -13.50 -7.90
C ALA A 600 26.90 -13.85 -8.17
N CYS A 601 27.30 -15.12 -8.02
CA CYS A 601 28.65 -15.56 -8.39
C CYS A 601 28.95 -15.33 -9.88
N TRP A 602 28.03 -15.70 -10.76
CA TRP A 602 28.14 -15.43 -12.20
C TRP A 602 28.19 -13.93 -12.50
N PHE A 603 27.39 -13.13 -11.82
CA PHE A 603 27.32 -11.68 -12.01
C PHE A 603 28.63 -11.01 -11.58
N ILE A 604 29.26 -11.46 -10.49
CA ILE A 604 30.60 -11.02 -10.08
C ILE A 604 31.64 -11.40 -11.14
N PHE A 605 31.58 -12.62 -11.68
CA PHE A 605 32.43 -13.04 -12.79
C PHE A 605 32.26 -12.14 -14.02
N ARG A 606 31.01 -11.81 -14.36
CA ARG A 606 30.69 -10.89 -15.44
C ARG A 606 31.23 -9.47 -15.18
N LEU A 607 31.08 -8.93 -13.97
CA LEU A 607 31.64 -7.62 -13.60
C LEU A 607 33.16 -7.58 -13.78
N CYS A 608 33.84 -8.67 -13.47
CA CYS A 608 35.28 -8.82 -13.70
C CYS A 608 35.63 -8.84 -15.21
N CYS A 609 34.82 -9.51 -16.04
CA CYS A 609 35.09 -9.66 -17.48
C CYS A 609 34.69 -8.45 -18.33
N LEU A 610 33.65 -7.71 -17.94
CA LEU A 610 33.12 -6.57 -18.70
C LEU A 610 34.16 -5.56 -19.20
N PRO A 611 35.06 -5.02 -18.35
CA PRO A 611 36.05 -4.05 -18.81
C PRO A 611 37.08 -4.66 -19.78
N LEU A 612 37.19 -6.00 -19.84
CA LEU A 612 38.11 -6.71 -20.71
C LEU A 612 37.55 -7.00 -22.11
N PHE A 613 36.23 -6.88 -22.32
CA PHE A 613 35.61 -7.28 -23.59
C PHE A 613 36.15 -6.52 -24.82
N ARG A 614 36.54 -5.25 -24.65
CA ARG A 614 37.12 -4.46 -25.74
C ARG A 614 38.47 -5.01 -26.20
N ASP A 615 39.24 -5.54 -25.26
CA ASP A 615 40.62 -5.99 -25.47
C ASP A 615 40.76 -7.50 -25.18
N TRP A 616 39.70 -8.28 -25.43
CA TRP A 616 39.61 -9.70 -25.06
C TRP A 616 40.71 -10.57 -25.67
N GLN A 617 41.29 -10.13 -26.79
CA GLN A 617 42.44 -10.79 -27.40
C GLN A 617 43.62 -10.90 -26.42
N LEU A 618 43.84 -9.89 -25.57
CA LEU A 618 44.90 -9.94 -24.55
C LEU A 618 44.66 -11.06 -23.53
N VAL A 619 43.40 -11.26 -23.14
CA VAL A 619 43.00 -12.36 -22.27
C VAL A 619 43.24 -13.70 -22.97
N ALA A 620 42.83 -13.82 -24.23
CA ALA A 620 43.03 -15.03 -25.02
C ALA A 620 44.52 -15.39 -25.17
N ASP A 621 45.38 -14.41 -25.43
CA ASP A 621 46.82 -14.61 -25.57
C ASP A 621 47.45 -15.08 -24.25
N ARG A 622 47.00 -14.54 -23.10
CA ARG A 622 47.47 -14.97 -21.76
C ARG A 622 47.01 -16.38 -21.41
N LEU A 623 45.77 -16.72 -21.72
CA LEU A 623 45.22 -18.06 -21.48
C LEU A 623 45.88 -19.11 -22.38
N ALA A 624 46.26 -18.76 -23.61
CA ALA A 624 46.95 -19.65 -24.54
C ALA A 624 48.41 -19.97 -24.15
N GLN A 625 48.98 -19.22 -23.18
CA GLN A 625 50.33 -19.44 -22.65
C GLN A 625 50.37 -20.41 -21.45
N LEU A 626 49.20 -20.78 -20.91
CA LEU A 626 49.02 -21.80 -19.88
C LEU A 626 48.94 -23.18 -20.53
#